data_AF-A0A109J7R8-F1
#
_entry.id   AF-A0A109J7R8-F1
#
_cell.length_a   1.000
_cell.length_b   1.000
_cell.length_c   1.000
_cell.angle_alpha   90.00
_cell.angle_beta   90.00
_cell.angle_gamma   90.00
#
_symmetry.space_group_name_H-M   'P 1'
#
loop_
_entity.id
_entity.type
_entity.pdbx_description
1 polymer ?
#
loop_
_entity_poly.entity_id
_entity_poly.type
_entity_poly.pdbx_seq_one_letter_code
_entity_poly.pdbx_strand_id
1 'polypeptide(L)' 'MSSHVDNKQIENEGLRQVWSVHDFARRHRLDEQEEKRLRSLFGSYATKQELLANAQRPCIFR' A
#
# COMPACT_ATOMS: atom_id res chain seq x y z
N MET A 1 16.29 -18.78 21.98
CA MET A 1 15.31 -18.34 20.96
C MET A 1 15.26 -16.81 21.00
N SER A 2 16.23 -16.14 20.37
CA SER A 2 16.25 -14.66 20.34
C SER A 2 15.57 -14.21 19.06
N SER A 3 14.34 -13.69 19.19
CA SER A 3 13.61 -13.07 18.08
C SER A 3 14.30 -11.75 17.75
N HIS A 4 15.16 -11.74 16.74
CA HIS A 4 15.68 -10.51 16.16
C HIS A 4 14.52 -9.78 15.49
N VAL A 5 13.98 -8.78 16.18
CA VAL A 5 13.11 -7.79 15.55
C VAL A 5 14.04 -6.71 14.99
N ASP A 6 14.23 -6.72 13.68
CA ASP A 6 15.01 -5.71 12.97
C ASP A 6 14.41 -4.32 13.20
N ASN A 7 15.07 -3.54 14.05
CA ASN A 7 14.67 -2.19 14.48
C ASN A 7 14.68 -1.15 13.33
N LYS A 8 15.05 -1.55 12.10
CA LYS A 8 14.99 -0.71 10.89
C LYS A 8 13.58 -0.48 10.36
N GLN A 9 12.57 -1.21 10.85
CA GLN A 9 11.18 -1.02 10.42
C GLN A 9 10.48 0.19 11.09
N ILE A 10 11.05 0.72 12.18
CA ILE A 10 10.35 1.67 13.07
C ILE A 10 10.62 3.15 12.70
N GLU A 11 11.70 3.45 11.99
CA GLU A 11 12.09 4.85 11.67
C GLU A 11 11.16 5.56 10.67
N ASN A 12 10.14 4.89 10.12
CA ASN A 12 9.16 5.49 9.20
C ASN A 12 7.76 5.71 9.81
N GLU A 13 7.60 5.63 11.14
CA GLU A 13 6.31 5.93 11.80
C GLU A 13 5.93 7.42 11.77
N GLY A 14 6.87 8.32 11.48
CA GLY A 14 6.68 9.77 11.63
C GLY A 14 6.19 10.55 10.40
N LEU A 15 6.24 9.97 9.20
CA LEU A 15 5.82 10.66 7.97
C LEU A 15 4.74 9.83 7.30
N ARG A 16 3.47 10.13 7.58
CA ARG A 16 2.33 9.66 6.79
C ARG A 16 2.51 10.14 5.36
N GLN A 17 3.23 9.37 4.55
CA GLN A 17 3.38 9.65 3.13
C GLN A 17 2.00 9.44 2.50
N VAL A 18 1.33 10.53 2.14
CA VAL A 18 0.08 10.51 1.40
C VAL A 18 0.39 10.43 -0.08
N TRP A 19 -0.29 9.52 -0.77
CA TRP A 19 -0.14 9.27 -2.20
C TRP A 19 -1.49 9.40 -2.88
N SER A 20 -1.47 9.87 -4.13
CA SER A 20 -2.62 9.73 -5.02
C SER A 20 -2.84 8.25 -5.31
N VAL A 21 -4.09 7.80 -5.20
CA VAL A 21 -4.44 6.40 -5.50
C VAL A 21 -4.06 6.04 -6.94
N HIS A 22 -4.19 6.99 -7.87
CA HIS A 22 -3.83 6.80 -9.26
C HIS A 22 -2.32 6.61 -9.46
N ASP A 23 -1.49 7.47 -8.84
CA ASP A 23 -0.03 7.35 -8.92
C ASP A 23 0.46 6.06 -8.27
N PHE A 24 -0.16 5.67 -7.16
CA PHE A 24 0.13 4.41 -6.49
C PHE A 24 -0.23 3.21 -7.38
N ALA A 25 -1.42 3.19 -7.97
CA ALA A 25 -1.86 2.12 -8.88
C ALA A 25 -0.91 1.96 -10.08
N ARG A 26 -0.51 3.08 -10.69
CA ARG A 26 0.47 3.09 -11.79
C ARG A 26 1.83 2.54 -11.36
N ARG A 27 2.34 2.96 -10.20
CA ARG A 27 3.66 2.54 -9.70
C ARG A 27 3.69 1.08 -9.24
N HIS A 28 2.59 0.59 -8.68
CA HIS A 28 2.47 -0.78 -8.19
C HIS A 28 1.87 -1.75 -9.22
N ARG A 29 1.59 -1.27 -10.44
CA ARG A 29 0.98 -2.05 -11.55
C ARG A 29 -0.31 -2.75 -11.11
N LEU A 30 -1.13 -2.02 -10.36
CA LEU A 30 -2.45 -2.50 -9.96
C LEU A 30 -3.40 -2.49 -11.16
N ASP A 31 -4.34 -3.43 -11.14
CA ASP A 31 -5.41 -3.49 -12.13
C ASP A 31 -6.37 -2.31 -11.91
N GLU A 32 -7.09 -1.90 -12.96
CA GLU A 32 -8.07 -0.81 -12.89
C GLU A 32 -9.18 -1.11 -11.88
N GLN A 33 -9.52 -2.39 -11.70
CA GLN A 33 -10.48 -2.84 -10.69
C GLN A 33 -9.99 -2.54 -9.28
N GLU A 34 -8.71 -2.81 -9.00
CA GLU A 34 -8.09 -2.53 -7.70
C GLU A 34 -7.89 -1.03 -7.50
N GLU A 35 -7.56 -0.26 -8.54
CA GLU A 35 -7.52 1.22 -8.44
C GLU A 35 -8.90 1.77 -8.06
N LYS A 36 -9.98 1.33 -8.73
CA LYS A 36 -11.35 1.76 -8.42
C LYS A 36 -11.75 1.37 -7.00
N ARG A 37 -11.36 0.18 -6.55
CA ARG A 37 -11.63 -0.29 -5.19
C ARG A 37 -10.91 0.56 -4.14
N LEU A 38 -9.61 0.81 -4.32
CA LEU A 38 -8.83 1.67 -3.44
C LEU A 38 -9.38 3.10 -3.44
N ARG A 39 -9.80 3.62 -4.60
CA ARG A 39 -10.41 4.95 -4.72
C ARG A 39 -11.77 5.02 -4.05
N SER A 40 -12.56 3.94 -4.07
CA SER A 40 -13.84 3.85 -3.35
C SER A 40 -13.64 3.81 -1.83
N LEU A 41 -12.61 3.12 -1.36
CA LEU A 41 -12.31 2.98 0.07
C LEU A 41 -11.71 4.25 0.69
N PHE A 42 -10.75 4.88 0.00
CA PHE A 42 -9.96 5.98 0.56
C PHE A 42 -10.19 7.34 -0.13
N GLY A 43 -10.82 7.36 -1.31
CA GLY A 43 -10.95 8.55 -2.14
C GLY A 43 -9.75 8.76 -3.08
N SER A 44 -9.49 10.02 -3.45
CA SER A 44 -8.42 10.36 -4.40
C SER A 44 -7.01 10.24 -3.82
N TYR A 45 -6.87 10.36 -2.51
CA TYR A 45 -5.60 10.35 -1.79
C TYR A 45 -5.69 9.45 -0.57
N ALA A 46 -4.63 8.69 -0.32
CA ALA A 46 -4.57 7.76 0.80
C ALA A 46 -3.13 7.63 1.30
N THR A 47 -2.96 7.19 2.54
CA THR A 47 -1.61 6.94 3.06
C THR A 47 -1.00 5.75 2.35
N LYS A 48 0.31 5.79 2.09
CA LYS A 48 1.06 4.67 1.53
C LYS A 48 0.81 3.37 2.30
N GLN A 49 0.72 3.44 3.63
CA GLN A 49 0.46 2.28 4.48
C GLN A 49 -0.94 1.71 4.27
N GLU A 50 -1.97 2.56 4.15
CA GLU A 50 -3.34 2.14 3.87
C GLU A 50 -3.44 1.49 2.49
N LEU A 51 -2.79 2.09 1.49
CA LEU A 51 -2.72 1.56 0.13
C LEU A 51 -1.98 0.22 0.10
N LEU A 52 -0.84 0.09 0.77
CA LEU A 52 -0.09 -1.17 0.83
C LEU A 52 -0.85 -2.27 1.60
N ALA A 53 -1.56 -1.91 2.67
CA ALA A 53 -2.32 -2.86 3.47
C ALA A 53 -3.56 -3.39 2.73
N ASN A 54 -4.13 -2.60 1.82
CA ASN A 54 -5.38 -2.94 1.14
C ASN A 54 -5.21 -3.31 -0.34
N ALA A 55 -4.08 -2.98 -0.96
CA ALA A 55 -3.79 -3.36 -2.33
C ALA A 55 -3.62 -4.88 -2.41
N GLN A 56 -4.55 -5.54 -3.09
CA GLN A 56 -4.45 -6.96 -3.34
C GLN A 56 -3.75 -7.16 -4.68
N ARG A 57 -2.58 -7.79 -4.67
CA ARG A 57 -2.02 -8.33 -5.91
C ARG A 57 -2.79 -9.62 -6.21
N PRO A 58 -3.24 -9.84 -7.45
CA PRO A 58 -3.77 -11.14 -7.82
C PRO A 58 -2.69 -12.19 -7.53
N CYS A 59 -2.97 -13.08 -6.59
CA CYS A 59 -2.11 -14.22 -6.31
C CYS A 59 -2.12 -15.09 -7.56
N ILE A 60 -1.05 -15.02 -8.35
CA ILE A 60 -0.85 -15.94 -9.47
C ILE A 60 -0.41 -17.27 -8.84
N PHE A 61 -1.37 -18.05 -8.36
CA PHE A 61 -1.11 -19.45 -8.01
C PHE A 61 -0.74 -20.16 -9.33
N ARG A 62 0.55 -20.48 -9.45
CA ARG A 62 1.12 -21.29 -10.52
C ARG A 62 1.15 -22.75 -10.10
#